data_AF-A0A2E2YS89-F1
#
_entry.id   AF-A0A2E2YS89-F1
#
_cell.length_a   1.000
_cell.length_b   1.000
_cell.length_c   1.000
_cell.angle_alpha   90.00
_cell.angle_beta   90.00
_cell.angle_gamma   90.00
#
_symmetry.space_group_name_H-M   'P 1'
#
loop_
_entity.id
_entity.type
_entity.pdbx_description
1 polymer ?
#
loop_
_entity_poly.entity_id
_entity_poly.type
_entity_poly.pdbx_seq_one_letter_code
_entity_poly.pdbx_strand_id
1 'polypeptide(L)'
;MKKIEKKDLWSLEEYAIERANFRRQILAHKRVRRLTLGRHATLFFEDFQTIKYQIQEMLRIEKIFEPQAIDEEIEAYNPLIPDGTNWK
;
A
#
# COMPACT_ATOMS: atom_id res chain seq x y z
N MET A 1 0.90 15.08 -2.14
CA MET A 1 -0.04 14.33 -1.26
C MET A 1 0.73 13.74 -0.07
N LYS A 2 0.05 13.24 0.97
CA LYS A 2 0.70 12.63 2.15
C LYS A 2 1.50 11.38 1.72
N LYS A 3 2.77 11.29 2.14
CA LYS A 3 3.63 10.09 2.01
C LYS A 3 3.49 9.21 3.25
N ILE A 4 3.87 7.94 3.14
CA ILE A 4 3.86 7.01 4.28
C ILE A 4 5.07 7.29 5.16
N GLU A 5 4.79 7.40 6.46
CA GLU A 5 5.77 7.37 7.53
C GLU A 5 5.55 6.13 8.40
N LYS A 6 6.56 5.73 9.19
CA LYS A 6 6.45 4.59 10.12
C LYS A 6 5.21 4.64 11.01
N LYS A 7 4.84 5.81 11.51
CA LYS A 7 3.65 6.00 12.37
C LYS A 7 2.32 5.70 11.65
N ASP A 8 2.32 5.65 10.33
CA ASP A 8 1.16 5.28 9.53
C ASP A 8 1.03 3.75 9.37
N LEU A 9 2.06 2.99 9.75
CA LEU A 9 2.10 1.54 9.70
C LEU A 9 1.78 0.95 11.08
N TRP A 10 0.98 -0.11 11.07
CA TRP A 10 0.79 -1.01 12.21
C TRP A 10 1.98 -1.93 12.40
N SER A 11 2.17 -2.40 13.63
CA SER A 11 3.03 -3.56 13.90
C SER A 11 2.49 -4.82 13.23
N LEU A 12 3.29 -5.89 13.16
CA LEU A 12 2.83 -7.18 12.61
C LEU A 12 1.63 -7.75 13.39
N GLU A 13 1.59 -7.53 14.70
CA GLU A 13 0.52 -7.99 15.58
C GLU A 13 -0.77 -7.21 15.35
N GLU A 14 -0.68 -5.88 15.36
CA GLU A 14 -1.81 -5.00 15.06
C GLU A 14 -2.35 -5.25 13.66
N TYR A 15 -1.46 -5.41 12.68
CA TYR A 15 -1.86 -5.71 11.32
C TYR A 15 -2.55 -7.07 11.21
N ALA A 16 -2.10 -8.09 11.94
CA ALA A 16 -2.77 -9.40 11.94
C ALA A 16 -4.25 -9.30 12.38
N ILE A 17 -4.56 -8.40 13.32
CA ILE A 17 -5.91 -8.12 13.79
C ILE A 17 -6.71 -7.34 12.72
N GLU A 18 -6.14 -6.24 12.20
CA GLU A 18 -6.86 -5.33 11.30
C GLU A 18 -6.95 -5.80 9.85
N ARG A 19 -6.07 -6.71 9.43
CA ARG A 19 -5.87 -7.09 8.01
C ARG A 19 -7.16 -7.47 7.31
N ALA A 20 -8.03 -8.25 7.96
CA ALA A 20 -9.27 -8.71 7.33
C ALA A 20 -10.18 -7.53 6.96
N ASN A 21 -10.31 -6.55 7.86
CA ASN A 21 -11.10 -5.34 7.64
C ASN A 21 -10.43 -4.44 6.60
N PHE A 22 -9.13 -4.18 6.77
CA PHE A 22 -8.39 -3.31 5.88
C PHE A 22 -8.35 -3.86 4.45
N ARG A 23 -8.14 -5.16 4.25
CA ARG A 23 -8.20 -5.80 2.92
C ARG A 23 -9.56 -5.58 2.24
N ARG A 24 -10.67 -5.70 2.97
CA ARG A 24 -12.01 -5.45 2.39
C ARG A 24 -12.15 -4.00 1.94
N GLN A 25 -11.69 -3.05 2.75
CA GLN A 25 -11.69 -1.63 2.41
C GLN A 25 -10.84 -1.37 1.15
N ILE A 26 -9.64 -1.94 1.06
CA ILE A 26 -8.74 -1.76 -0.08
C ILE A 26 -9.29 -2.39 -1.35
N LEU A 27 -9.93 -3.56 -1.29
CA LEU A 27 -10.57 -4.15 -2.48
C LEU A 27 -11.71 -3.26 -3.01
N ALA A 28 -12.52 -2.70 -2.10
CA ALA A 28 -13.57 -1.75 -2.49
C ALA A 28 -12.97 -0.48 -3.11
N HIS A 29 -11.89 0.04 -2.52
CA HIS A 29 -11.16 1.21 -3.00
C HIS A 29 -10.50 1.00 -4.37
N LYS A 30 -9.84 -0.14 -4.57
CA LYS A 30 -9.22 -0.51 -5.86
C LYS A 30 -10.24 -0.66 -6.99
N ARG A 31 -11.51 -0.96 -6.68
CA ARG A 31 -12.55 -1.14 -7.71
C ARG A 31 -12.76 0.11 -8.56
N VAL A 32 -12.72 1.30 -7.95
CA VAL A 32 -12.90 2.59 -8.66
C VAL A 32 -11.60 3.16 -9.22
N ARG A 33 -10.46 2.49 -8.95
CA ARG A 33 -9.12 2.88 -9.40
C ARG A 33 -8.56 1.95 -10.48
N ARG A 34 -9.41 1.08 -11.02
CA ARG A 34 -9.05 0.07 -12.00
C ARG A 34 -9.54 0.47 -13.38
N LEU A 35 -8.62 0.60 -14.33
CA LEU A 35 -8.94 0.83 -15.74
C LEU A 35 -8.50 -0.38 -16.56
N THR A 36 -9.46 -1.06 -17.19
CA THR A 36 -9.13 -2.18 -18.08
C THR A 36 -8.73 -1.64 -19.45
N LEU A 37 -7.58 -2.08 -19.96
CA LEU A 37 -7.08 -1.73 -21.29
C LEU A 37 -7.22 -2.94 -22.21
N GLY A 38 -8.34 -2.99 -22.92
CA GLY A 38 -8.67 -4.11 -23.80
C GLY A 38 -8.81 -5.43 -23.01
N ARG A 39 -8.23 -6.52 -23.53
CA ARG A 39 -8.41 -7.86 -22.97
C ARG A 39 -7.26 -8.34 -22.08
N HIS A 40 -6.10 -7.70 -22.15
CA HIS A 40 -4.85 -8.26 -21.63
C HIS A 40 -4.16 -7.36 -20.61
N ALA A 41 -4.58 -6.10 -20.47
CA ALA A 41 -3.95 -5.15 -19.56
C ALA A 41 -4.98 -4.50 -18.65
N THR A 42 -4.55 -4.17 -17.44
CA THR A 42 -5.34 -3.42 -16.48
C THR A 42 -4.40 -2.51 -15.71
N LEU A 43 -4.72 -1.22 -15.68
CA LEU A 43 -4.03 -0.24 -14.87
C LEU A 43 -4.74 -0.13 -13.52
N PHE A 44 -3.95 -0.08 -12.46
CA PHE A 44 -4.39 0.31 -11.14
C PHE A 44 -3.71 1.62 -10.78
N PHE A 45 -4.51 2.63 -10.47
CA PHE A 45 -4.00 3.90 -10.01
C PHE A 45 -3.75 3.84 -8.50
N GLU A 46 -2.53 4.11 -8.10
CA GLU A 46 -2.08 3.98 -6.72
C GLU A 46 -2.33 5.27 -5.93
N ASP A 47 -2.50 5.12 -4.61
CA ASP A 47 -2.59 6.21 -3.66
C ASP A 47 -2.03 5.80 -2.29
N PHE A 48 -2.14 6.70 -1.31
CA PHE A 48 -1.68 6.42 0.05
C PHE A 48 -2.25 5.12 0.63
N GLN A 49 -3.54 4.82 0.42
CA GLN A 49 -4.16 3.64 1.02
C GLN A 49 -3.71 2.35 0.32
N THR A 50 -3.63 2.35 -1.01
CA THR A 50 -3.20 1.18 -1.76
C THR A 50 -1.73 0.85 -1.50
N ILE A 51 -0.86 1.86 -1.43
CA ILE A 51 0.55 1.68 -1.09
C ILE A 51 0.72 1.25 0.37
N LYS A 52 -0.03 1.84 1.32
CA LYS A 52 -0.01 1.39 2.73
C LYS A 52 -0.37 -0.09 2.85
N TYR A 53 -1.35 -0.55 2.07
CA TYR A 53 -1.70 -1.98 2.03
C TYR A 53 -0.59 -2.86 1.47
N GLN A 54 0.09 -2.43 0.40
CA GLN A 54 1.20 -3.19 -0.19
C GLN A 54 2.36 -3.33 0.78
N ILE A 55 2.80 -2.23 1.42
CA ILE A 55 3.87 -2.27 2.42
C ILE A 55 3.49 -3.21 3.57
N GLN A 56 2.28 -3.09 4.12
CA GLN A 56 1.84 -3.96 5.22
C GLN A 56 1.79 -5.44 4.85
N GLU A 57 1.38 -5.77 3.63
CA GLU A 57 1.44 -7.16 3.15
C GLU A 57 2.87 -7.66 2.98
N MET A 58 3.79 -6.82 2.49
CA MET A 58 5.22 -7.17 2.39
C MET A 58 5.81 -7.43 3.77
N LEU A 59 5.66 -6.50 4.72
CA LEU A 59 6.15 -6.66 6.09
C LEU A 59 5.60 -7.95 6.72
N ARG A 60 4.33 -8.28 6.50
CA ARG A 60 3.70 -9.50 7.04
C ARG A 60 4.23 -10.79 6.40
N ILE A 61 4.39 -10.82 5.08
CA ILE A 61 4.82 -12.03 4.35
C ILE A 61 6.27 -12.35 4.73
N GLU A 62 7.13 -11.34 4.72
CA GLU A 62 8.56 -11.47 4.99
C GLU A 62 8.88 -11.40 6.50
N LYS A 63 7.87 -11.14 7.34
CA LYS A 63 8.01 -10.95 8.81
C LYS A 63 9.04 -9.89 9.18
N ILE A 64 9.02 -8.76 8.47
CA ILE A 64 9.92 -7.63 8.72
C ILE A 64 9.35 -6.81 9.89
N PHE A 65 10.17 -6.63 10.93
CA PHE A 65 9.82 -5.79 12.09
C PHE A 65 10.96 -4.89 12.54
N GLU A 66 12.15 -5.07 11.95
CA GLU A 66 13.33 -4.26 12.19
C GLU A 66 13.10 -2.85 11.64
N PRO A 67 13.32 -1.79 12.44
CA PRO A 67 13.03 -0.42 12.02
C PRO A 67 13.71 0.00 10.72
N GLN A 68 14.95 -0.44 10.47
CA GLN A 68 15.69 -0.06 9.27
C GLN A 68 15.13 -0.74 8.01
N ALA A 69 14.79 -2.02 8.08
CA ALA A 69 14.16 -2.74 6.97
C ALA A 69 12.75 -2.18 6.67
N ILE A 70 12.02 -1.72 7.69
CA ILE A 70 10.74 -1.00 7.46
C ILE A 70 10.96 0.31 6.69
N ASP A 71 12.02 1.07 7.00
CA ASP A 71 12.32 2.30 6.25
C ASP A 71 12.64 2.01 4.78
N GLU A 72 13.41 0.96 4.51
CA GLU A 72 13.74 0.53 3.14
C GLU A 72 12.47 0.20 2.33
N GLU A 73 11.51 -0.52 2.92
CA GLU A 73 10.22 -0.77 2.28
C GLU A 73 9.42 0.52 2.06
N ILE A 74 9.40 1.43 3.05
CA ILE A 74 8.74 2.73 2.89
C ILE A 74 9.37 3.52 1.74
N GLU A 75 10.68 3.57 1.64
CA GLU A 75 11.42 4.29 0.59
C GLU A 75 11.19 3.69 -0.80
N ALA A 76 11.15 2.35 -0.91
CA ALA A 76 10.89 1.67 -2.17
C ALA A 76 9.49 1.97 -2.73
N TYR A 77 8.48 2.06 -1.85
CA TYR A 77 7.08 2.18 -2.26
C TYR A 77 6.55 3.63 -2.29
N ASN A 78 7.07 4.55 -1.48
CA ASN A 78 6.64 5.95 -1.46
C ASN A 78 6.66 6.67 -2.84
N PRO A 79 7.60 6.39 -3.77
CA PRO A 79 7.59 6.95 -5.12
C PRO A 79 6.32 6.63 -5.94
N LEU A 80 5.58 5.58 -5.57
CA LEU A 80 4.31 5.18 -6.20
C LEU A 80 3.12 5.97 -5.67
N ILE A 81 3.28 6.79 -4.63
CA ILE A 81 2.22 7.69 -4.17
C ILE A 81 2.27 8.97 -5.01
N PRO A 82 1.17 9.39 -5.66
CA PRO A 82 1.14 10.60 -6.45
C PRO A 82 1.48 11.85 -5.62
N ASP A 83 2.17 12.81 -6.24
CA ASP A 83 2.57 14.05 -5.57
C ASP A 83 1.51 15.15 -5.65
N GLY A 84 0.56 15.02 -6.57
CA GLY A 84 -0.50 16.00 -6.84
C GLY A 84 -0.40 16.61 -8.24
N THR A 85 0.72 16.40 -8.95
CA THR A 85 0.92 16.82 -10.34
C THR A 85 1.07 15.64 -11.29
N ASN A 86 1.08 14.40 -10.79
CA ASN A 86 1.10 13.17 -11.58
C ASN A 86 0.07 12.12 -11.15
N TRP A 87 -0.20 11.17 -12.05
CA TRP A 87 -0.83 9.89 -11.74
C TRP A 87 0.25 8.84 -11.53
N LYS A 88 -0.03 7.92 -10.61
CA LYS A 88 0.77 6.74 -10.33
C LYS A 88 -0.13 5.53 -10.36
#